data_AF-A0A955QTJ9-F1
#
_entry.id   AF-A0A955QTJ9-F1
#
_cell.length_a   1.000
_cell.length_b   1.000
_cell.length_c   1.000
_cell.angle_alpha   90.00
_cell.angle_beta   90.00
_cell.angle_gamma   90.00
#
_symmetry.space_group_name_H-M   'P 1'
#
loop_
_entity.id
_entity.type
_entity.pdbx_description
1 polymer ?
#
loop_
_entity_poly.entity_id
_entity_poly.type
_entity_poly.pdbx_seq_one_letter_code
_entity_poly.pdbx_strand_id
1 'polypeptide(L)'
;FLCGPLLLCFSEQGFYYHELWSGVMISLSLAARARGNTTMSVIIGILAVFIRELALPFVLVMLFLAWKERRQAETLGWLAGVTAFSFALTYHASIVSGLLTPIDQVNKSWVQFGGWPFVLSTGNWNVFLLIAPQWVVAIVLPLALLGMMGRRGDDGLRSSLTILLYFLAFLVAGRGNNAYWGMMYAPLVSLGLLYAIPSLVDLMRNAWSRTGVAGG
;
A
#
# COMPACT_ATOMS: atom_id res chain seq x y z
N PHE A 1 7.44 4.86 14.59
CA PHE A 1 7.66 3.97 13.43
C PHE A 1 8.00 4.74 12.15
N LEU A 2 7.30 5.84 11.81
CA LEU A 2 7.49 6.55 10.54
C LEU A 2 8.76 7.41 10.42
N CYS A 3 9.42 7.75 11.54
CA CYS A 3 10.64 8.57 11.51
C CYS A 3 11.78 7.93 10.68
N GLY A 4 11.93 6.60 10.71
CA GLY A 4 12.97 5.91 9.94
C GLY A 4 12.79 6.07 8.42
N PRO A 5 11.66 5.60 7.85
CA PRO A 5 11.35 5.81 6.43
C PRO A 5 11.37 7.29 6.01
N LEU A 6 10.89 8.20 6.87
CA LEU A 6 10.91 9.64 6.59
C LEU A 6 12.34 10.20 6.52
N LEU A 7 13.26 9.75 7.38
CA LEU A 7 14.67 10.15 7.29
C LEU A 7 15.32 9.65 5.99
N LEU A 8 14.96 8.45 5.54
CA LEU A 8 15.46 7.91 4.28
C LEU A 8 15.02 8.77 3.08
N CYS A 9 13.84 9.38 3.11
CA CYS A 9 13.40 10.31 2.06
C CYS A 9 14.36 11.50 1.86
N PHE A 10 15.07 11.91 2.90
CA PHE A 10 16.04 13.02 2.84
C PHE A 10 17.49 12.56 2.63
N SER A 11 17.73 11.26 2.45
CA SER A 11 19.04 10.76 2.03
C SER A 11 19.28 11.08 0.55
N GLU A 12 20.55 11.16 0.14
CA GLU A 12 20.94 11.49 -1.24
C GLU A 12 20.22 10.62 -2.28
N GLN A 13 20.05 9.33 -1.99
CA GLN A 13 19.37 8.39 -2.89
C GLN A 13 17.86 8.40 -2.69
N GLY A 14 17.38 8.42 -1.44
CA GLY A 14 15.96 8.34 -1.12
C GLY A 14 15.13 9.50 -1.65
N PHE A 15 15.77 10.67 -1.84
CA PHE A 15 15.11 11.84 -2.44
C PHE A 15 14.48 11.52 -3.81
N TYR A 16 15.14 10.68 -4.62
CA TYR A 16 14.70 10.35 -5.98
C TYR A 16 13.65 9.22 -6.04
N TYR A 17 13.41 8.51 -4.93
CA TYR A 17 12.46 7.40 -4.89
C TYR A 17 11.06 7.90 -4.52
N HIS A 18 10.27 8.26 -5.53
CA HIS A 18 8.89 8.73 -5.33
C HIS A 18 8.02 7.68 -4.61
N GLU A 19 8.29 6.39 -4.78
CA GLU A 19 7.60 5.30 -4.08
C GLU A 19 7.85 5.32 -2.58
N LEU A 20 9.05 5.73 -2.15
CA LEU A 20 9.38 5.89 -0.73
C LEU A 20 8.56 7.04 -0.13
N TRP A 21 8.55 8.19 -0.80
CA TRP A 21 7.75 9.35 -0.41
C TRP A 21 6.26 9.01 -0.31
N SER A 22 5.70 8.40 -1.36
CA SER A 22 4.29 8.02 -1.38
C SER A 22 3.96 6.94 -0.37
N GLY A 23 4.84 5.95 -0.14
CA GLY A 23 4.64 4.95 0.92
C GLY A 23 4.61 5.55 2.33
N VAL A 24 5.47 6.54 2.60
CA VAL A 24 5.43 7.32 3.84
C VAL A 24 4.13 8.12 3.95
N MET A 25 3.71 8.80 2.87
CA MET A 25 2.46 9.55 2.86
C MET A 25 1.21 8.67 3.04
N ILE A 26 1.15 7.49 2.43
CA ILE A 26 0.07 6.50 2.65
C ILE A 26 -0.03 6.18 4.15
N SER A 27 1.12 5.91 4.78
CA SER A 27 1.16 5.55 6.19
C SER A 27 0.80 6.71 7.11
N LEU A 28 1.22 7.94 6.77
CA LEU A 28 0.81 9.16 7.47
C LEU A 28 -0.69 9.44 7.30
N SER A 29 -1.24 9.21 6.11
CA SER A 29 -2.67 9.37 5.82
C SER A 29 -3.50 8.43 6.68
N LEU A 30 -3.13 7.14 6.76
CA LEU A 30 -3.77 6.16 7.62
C LEU A 30 -3.64 6.53 9.11
N ALA A 31 -2.46 7.01 9.53
CA ALA A 31 -2.23 7.44 10.91
C ALA A 31 -3.06 8.69 11.29
N ALA A 32 -3.20 9.65 10.37
CA ALA A 32 -4.03 10.83 10.57
C ALA A 32 -5.51 10.45 10.72
N ARG A 33 -5.99 9.52 9.88
CA ARG A 33 -7.35 8.99 9.98
C ARG A 33 -7.59 8.27 11.31
N ALA A 34 -6.64 7.42 11.72
CA ALA A 34 -6.73 6.69 12.99
C ALA A 34 -6.78 7.60 14.22
N ARG A 35 -6.36 8.86 14.09
CA ARG A 35 -6.50 9.91 15.11
C ARG A 35 -7.77 10.74 14.97
N GLY A 36 -8.70 10.35 14.09
CA GLY A 36 -9.94 11.07 13.81
C GLY A 36 -9.80 12.22 12.82
N ASN A 37 -8.59 12.58 12.39
CA ASN A 37 -8.36 13.69 11.46
C ASN A 37 -8.54 13.24 10.00
N THR A 38 -9.81 13.16 9.60
CA THR A 38 -10.21 12.69 8.27
C THR A 38 -9.74 13.64 7.17
N THR A 39 -9.81 14.95 7.37
CA THR A 39 -9.37 15.95 6.40
C THR A 39 -7.89 15.82 6.10
N MET A 40 -7.04 15.69 7.13
CA MET A 40 -5.60 15.50 6.94
C MET A 40 -5.29 14.18 6.25
N SER A 41 -6.03 13.11 6.56
CA SER A 41 -5.91 11.84 5.85
C SER A 41 -6.15 11.99 4.36
N VAL A 42 -7.25 12.63 3.97
CA VAL A 42 -7.59 12.89 2.56
C VAL A 42 -6.51 13.73 1.88
N ILE A 43 -6.10 14.85 2.47
CA ILE A 43 -5.07 15.73 1.90
C ILE A 43 -3.76 14.98 1.67
N ILE A 44 -3.24 14.28 2.68
CA ILE A 44 -1.98 13.54 2.57
C ILE A 44 -2.11 12.40 1.54
N GLY A 45 -3.24 11.69 1.52
CA GLY A 45 -3.46 10.60 0.58
C GLY A 45 -3.56 11.07 -0.87
N ILE A 46 -4.16 12.24 -1.11
CA ILE A 46 -4.17 12.88 -2.43
C ILE A 46 -2.75 13.31 -2.82
N LEU A 47 -1.99 13.93 -1.92
CA LEU A 47 -0.59 14.26 -2.20
C LEU A 47 0.23 13.02 -2.58
N ALA A 48 -0.01 11.87 -1.92
CA ALA A 48 0.66 10.62 -2.24
C ALA A 48 0.44 10.17 -3.69
N VAL A 49 -0.77 10.32 -4.23
CA VAL A 49 -1.07 9.94 -5.63
C VAL A 49 -0.53 10.93 -6.65
N PHE A 50 -0.43 12.21 -6.30
CA PHE A 50 0.21 13.22 -7.14
C PHE A 50 1.74 13.08 -7.18
N ILE A 51 2.36 12.58 -6.10
CA ILE A 51 3.80 12.23 -6.11
C ILE A 51 4.03 10.94 -6.90
N ARG A 52 3.14 9.95 -6.72
CA ARG A 52 3.25 8.65 -7.39
C ARG A 52 1.89 8.04 -7.66
N GLU A 53 1.59 7.78 -8.92
CA GLU A 53 0.35 7.18 -9.38
C GLU A 53 0.10 5.78 -8.81
N LEU A 54 1.16 5.06 -8.41
CA LEU A 54 1.03 3.78 -7.70
C LEU A 54 0.36 3.91 -6.32
N ALA A 55 0.11 5.12 -5.81
CA ALA A 55 -0.70 5.31 -4.60
C ALA A 55 -2.21 5.22 -4.88
N LEU A 56 -2.64 5.18 -6.15
CA LEU A 56 -4.04 5.09 -6.52
C LEU A 56 -4.79 3.88 -5.91
N PRO A 57 -4.22 2.65 -5.85
CA PRO A 57 -4.86 1.52 -5.16
C PRO A 57 -5.23 1.84 -3.71
N PHE A 58 -4.36 2.52 -2.97
CA PHE A 58 -4.65 2.97 -1.61
C PHE A 58 -5.83 3.96 -1.59
N VAL A 59 -5.80 4.99 -2.44
CA VAL A 59 -6.88 5.99 -2.52
C VAL A 59 -8.23 5.34 -2.84
N LEU A 60 -8.25 4.35 -3.75
CA LEU A 60 -9.45 3.61 -4.11
C LEU A 60 -9.99 2.77 -2.95
N VAL A 61 -9.12 2.12 -2.15
CA VAL A 61 -9.52 1.42 -0.93
C VAL A 61 -10.18 2.40 0.05
N MET A 62 -9.58 3.58 0.25
CA MET A 62 -10.11 4.60 1.16
C MET A 62 -11.46 5.14 0.69
N LEU A 63 -11.59 5.43 -0.61
CA LEU A 63 -12.85 5.85 -1.23
C LEU A 63 -13.94 4.80 -1.04
N PHE A 64 -13.65 3.54 -1.38
CA PHE A 64 -14.61 2.44 -1.29
C PHE A 64 -15.12 2.25 0.14
N LEU A 65 -14.22 2.25 1.13
CA LEU A 65 -14.60 2.06 2.52
C LEU A 65 -15.33 3.28 3.10
N ALA A 66 -14.91 4.50 2.76
CA ALA A 66 -15.63 5.72 3.16
C ALA A 66 -17.08 5.74 2.62
N TRP A 67 -17.25 5.30 1.36
CA TRP A 67 -18.57 5.16 0.74
C TRP A 67 -19.41 4.09 1.45
N LYS A 68 -18.85 2.92 1.73
CA LYS A 68 -19.52 1.83 2.46
C LYS A 68 -19.94 2.25 3.87
N GLU A 69 -19.10 3.02 4.55
CA GLU A 69 -19.37 3.59 5.89
C GLU A 69 -20.30 4.80 5.85
N ARG A 70 -20.78 5.22 4.67
CA ARG A 70 -21.67 6.37 4.46
C ARG A 70 -21.09 7.70 4.97
N ARG A 71 -19.75 7.82 5.04
CA ARG A 71 -19.06 9.07 5.41
C ARG A 71 -18.98 9.99 4.20
N GLN A 72 -20.03 10.77 3.97
CA GLN A 72 -20.19 11.61 2.77
C GLN A 72 -19.02 12.57 2.55
N ALA A 73 -18.61 13.31 3.58
CA ALA A 73 -17.50 14.25 3.47
C ALA A 73 -16.17 13.57 3.12
N GLU A 74 -15.89 12.40 3.71
CA GLU A 74 -14.70 11.61 3.38
C GLU A 74 -14.76 11.06 1.96
N THR A 75 -15.92 10.53 1.56
CA THR A 75 -16.17 9.97 0.22
C THR A 75 -15.98 11.04 -0.85
N LEU A 76 -16.57 12.23 -0.67
CA LEU A 76 -16.42 13.36 -1.58
C LEU A 76 -14.97 13.82 -1.67
N GLY A 77 -14.24 13.85 -0.55
CA GLY A 77 -12.82 14.20 -0.52
C GLY A 77 -11.97 13.24 -1.36
N TRP A 78 -12.14 11.93 -1.16
CA TRP A 78 -11.42 10.93 -1.94
C TRP A 78 -11.82 10.93 -3.42
N LEU A 79 -13.12 11.08 -3.72
CA LEU A 79 -13.63 11.14 -5.09
C LEU A 79 -13.10 12.38 -5.83
N ALA A 80 -13.06 13.53 -5.17
CA ALA A 80 -12.46 14.75 -5.70
C ALA A 80 -10.98 14.55 -5.99
N GLY A 81 -10.25 13.87 -5.10
CA GLY A 81 -8.85 13.48 -5.31
C GLY A 81 -8.64 12.62 -6.56
N VAL A 82 -9.41 11.54 -6.71
CA VAL A 82 -9.35 10.66 -7.88
C VAL A 82 -9.69 11.43 -9.16
N THR A 83 -10.71 12.28 -9.12
CA THR A 83 -11.15 13.09 -10.27
C THR A 83 -10.07 14.09 -10.67
N ALA A 84 -9.51 14.82 -9.71
CA ALA A 84 -8.46 15.80 -9.94
C ALA A 84 -7.19 15.14 -10.50
N PHE A 85 -6.77 14.01 -9.93
CA PHE A 85 -5.63 13.26 -10.43
C PHE A 85 -5.86 12.75 -11.86
N SER A 86 -7.05 12.18 -12.14
CA SER A 86 -7.40 11.66 -13.47
C SER A 86 -7.43 12.77 -14.52
N PHE A 87 -7.98 13.94 -14.16
CA PHE A 87 -7.99 15.11 -15.03
C PHE A 87 -6.56 15.61 -15.30
N ALA A 88 -5.74 15.77 -14.26
CA ALA A 88 -4.36 16.21 -14.39
C ALA A 88 -3.53 15.26 -15.25
N LEU A 89 -3.68 13.94 -15.05
CA LEU A 89 -2.97 12.93 -15.83
C LEU A 89 -3.43 12.91 -17.29
N THR A 90 -4.73 13.03 -17.54
CA THR A 90 -5.28 13.07 -18.91
C THR A 90 -4.83 14.34 -19.63
N TYR A 91 -4.85 15.49 -18.95
CA TYR A 91 -4.36 16.75 -19.48
C TYR A 91 -2.84 16.70 -19.76
N HIS A 92 -2.07 16.11 -18.85
CA HIS A 92 -0.64 15.88 -19.08
C HIS A 92 -0.41 14.96 -20.29
N ALA A 93 -1.16 13.86 -20.40
CA ALA A 93 -1.07 12.93 -21.51
C ALA A 93 -1.48 13.57 -22.86
N SER A 94 -2.45 14.49 -22.88
CA SER A 94 -2.82 15.18 -24.12
C SER A 94 -1.73 16.13 -24.62
N ILE A 95 -0.98 16.75 -23.70
CA ILE A 95 0.19 17.58 -24.06
C ILE A 95 1.34 16.69 -24.56
N VAL A 96 1.69 15.66 -23.80
CA VAL A 96 2.86 14.81 -24.12
C VAL A 96 2.62 13.92 -25.34
N SER A 97 1.38 13.49 -25.60
CA SER A 97 1.08 12.62 -26.75
C SER A 97 1.44 13.27 -28.10
N GLY A 98 1.34 14.61 -28.21
CA GLY A 98 1.79 15.34 -29.39
C GLY A 98 3.31 15.46 -29.55
N LEU A 99 4.08 15.09 -28.52
CA LEU A 99 5.55 15.14 -28.50
C LEU A 99 6.20 13.76 -28.69
N LEU A 100 5.42 12.69 -28.65
CA LEU A 100 5.94 11.32 -28.75
C LEU A 100 6.40 11.00 -30.17
N THR A 101 7.62 10.49 -30.30
CA THR A 101 8.13 9.92 -31.55
C THR A 101 7.80 8.42 -31.64
N PRO A 102 7.91 7.80 -32.82
CA PRO A 102 7.67 6.35 -32.96
C PRO A 102 8.58 5.49 -32.07
N ILE A 103 9.79 5.95 -31.74
CA ILE A 103 10.70 5.21 -30.84
C ILE A 103 10.23 5.27 -29.37
N ASP A 104 9.58 6.36 -28.97
CA ASP A 104 9.03 6.54 -27.61
C ASP A 104 7.81 5.65 -27.34
N GLN A 105 7.12 5.22 -28.41
CA GLN A 105 5.96 4.33 -28.32
C GLN A 105 6.35 2.86 -28.09
N VAL A 106 7.64 2.52 -28.21
CA VAL A 106 8.17 1.18 -27.92
C VAL A 106 8.40 1.02 -26.41
N ASN A 107 7.35 1.24 -25.61
CA ASN A 107 7.41 1.05 -24.16
C ASN A 107 6.81 -0.31 -23.77
N LYS A 108 7.59 -1.11 -23.02
CA LYS A 108 7.11 -2.39 -22.49
C LYS A 108 6.02 -2.13 -21.44
N SER A 109 4.86 -2.76 -21.65
CA SER A 109 3.74 -2.73 -20.71
C SER A 109 4.17 -3.09 -19.28
N TRP A 110 3.57 -2.41 -18.31
CA TRP A 110 3.71 -2.77 -16.90
C TRP A 110 2.92 -4.02 -16.53
N VAL A 111 1.90 -4.39 -17.30
CA VAL A 111 1.16 -5.63 -17.09
C VAL A 111 2.08 -6.80 -17.46
N GLN A 112 2.48 -7.55 -16.44
CA GLN A 112 3.40 -8.67 -16.49
C GLN A 112 2.96 -9.69 -15.45
N PHE A 113 2.74 -10.94 -15.84
CA PHE A 113 2.32 -12.00 -14.93
C PHE A 113 3.50 -12.57 -14.13
N GLY A 114 4.14 -11.71 -13.33
CA GLY A 114 5.30 -12.06 -12.51
C GLY A 114 4.97 -12.95 -11.32
N GLY A 115 3.69 -13.02 -10.92
CA GLY A 115 3.18 -13.90 -9.89
C GLY A 115 3.80 -13.67 -8.52
N TRP A 116 3.76 -14.71 -7.68
CA TRP A 116 4.29 -14.65 -6.32
C TRP A 116 5.78 -14.26 -6.24
N PRO A 117 6.68 -14.75 -7.11
CA PRO A 117 8.09 -14.33 -7.09
C PRO A 117 8.28 -12.81 -7.19
N PHE A 118 7.47 -12.12 -7.99
CA PHE A 118 7.55 -10.66 -8.08
C PHE A 118 7.07 -9.98 -6.79
N VAL A 119 5.98 -10.46 -6.18
CA VAL A 119 5.51 -9.97 -4.88
C VAL A 119 6.61 -10.12 -3.82
N LEU A 120 7.29 -11.26 -3.76
CA LEU A 120 8.40 -11.46 -2.83
C LEU A 120 9.57 -10.51 -3.09
N SER A 121 9.95 -10.30 -4.35
CA SER A 121 10.98 -9.34 -4.74
C SER A 121 10.63 -7.91 -4.31
N THR A 122 9.36 -7.51 -4.43
CA THR A 122 8.90 -6.22 -3.89
C THR A 122 8.97 -6.19 -2.36
N GLY A 123 8.68 -7.31 -1.68
CA GLY A 123 8.74 -7.42 -0.23
C GLY A 123 10.14 -7.19 0.36
N ASN A 124 11.20 -7.48 -0.40
CA ASN A 124 12.57 -7.15 0.00
C ASN A 124 12.82 -5.64 0.11
N TRP A 125 12.05 -4.79 -0.56
CA TRP A 125 12.19 -3.33 -0.45
C TRP A 125 11.59 -2.77 0.85
N ASN A 126 12.02 -3.36 1.96
CA ASN A 126 11.67 -3.04 3.32
C ASN A 126 12.95 -3.12 4.17
N VAL A 127 13.16 -2.16 5.07
CA VAL A 127 14.37 -2.08 5.90
C VAL A 127 14.66 -3.36 6.70
N PHE A 128 13.63 -4.11 7.10
CA PHE A 128 13.78 -5.36 7.86
C PHE A 128 14.03 -6.58 6.98
N LEU A 129 13.76 -6.48 5.67
CA LEU A 129 13.79 -7.61 4.73
C LEU A 129 14.79 -7.41 3.58
N LEU A 130 15.51 -6.28 3.54
CA LEU A 130 16.37 -5.90 2.42
C LEU A 130 17.39 -6.97 2.04
N ILE A 131 18.01 -7.59 3.04
CA ILE A 131 18.99 -8.67 2.87
C ILE A 131 18.42 -10.06 3.19
N ALA A 132 17.12 -10.15 3.46
CA ALA A 132 16.50 -11.41 3.83
C ALA A 132 16.35 -12.32 2.62
N PRO A 133 16.62 -13.64 2.76
CA PRO A 133 16.38 -14.59 1.68
C PRO A 133 14.88 -14.70 1.38
N GLN A 134 14.54 -15.04 0.13
CA GLN A 134 13.15 -15.08 -0.37
C GLN A 134 12.20 -15.91 0.50
N TRP A 135 12.70 -17.01 1.09
CA TRP A 135 11.87 -17.86 1.97
C TRP A 135 11.46 -17.13 3.26
N VAL A 136 12.28 -16.23 3.80
CA VAL A 136 11.91 -15.39 4.96
C VAL A 136 10.82 -14.41 4.55
N VAL A 137 10.98 -13.74 3.41
CA VAL A 137 9.99 -12.80 2.88
C VAL A 137 8.64 -13.50 2.65
N ALA A 138 8.66 -14.71 2.12
CA ALA A 138 7.46 -15.52 1.88
C ALA A 138 6.69 -15.86 3.16
N ILE A 139 7.36 -15.96 4.30
CA ILE A 139 6.72 -16.16 5.61
C ILE A 139 6.26 -14.81 6.19
N VAL A 140 7.12 -13.79 6.10
CA VAL A 140 6.90 -12.49 6.73
C VAL A 140 5.72 -11.74 6.11
N LEU A 141 5.59 -11.71 4.78
CA LEU A 141 4.53 -10.93 4.13
C LEU A 141 3.11 -11.40 4.54
N PRO A 142 2.78 -12.71 4.52
CA PRO A 142 1.50 -13.19 5.05
C PRO A 142 1.32 -12.90 6.54
N LEU A 143 2.36 -13.03 7.36
CA LEU A 143 2.28 -12.75 8.79
C LEU A 143 2.04 -11.26 9.08
N ALA A 144 2.67 -10.37 8.32
CA ALA A 144 2.44 -8.93 8.40
C ALA A 144 1.00 -8.58 8.01
N LEU A 145 0.49 -9.19 6.92
CA LEU A 145 -0.91 -9.01 6.51
C LEU A 145 -1.87 -9.53 7.60
N LEU A 146 -1.62 -10.73 8.15
CA LEU A 146 -2.40 -11.30 9.24
C LEU A 146 -2.38 -10.40 10.48
N GLY A 147 -1.21 -9.87 10.84
CA GLY A 147 -1.03 -8.93 11.93
C GLY A 147 -1.85 -7.67 11.74
N MET A 148 -1.87 -7.10 10.53
CA MET A 148 -2.73 -5.96 10.21
C MET A 148 -4.22 -6.31 10.26
N MET A 149 -4.60 -7.52 9.83
CA MET A 149 -6.00 -7.97 9.86
C MET A 149 -6.50 -8.20 11.29
N GLY A 150 -5.65 -8.66 12.20
CA GLY A 150 -6.00 -8.85 13.61
C GLY A 150 -6.09 -7.55 14.41
N ARG A 151 -5.61 -6.42 13.86
CA ARG A 151 -5.78 -5.12 14.48
C ARG A 151 -7.25 -4.72 14.49
N ARG A 152 -7.83 -4.55 15.69
CA ARG A 152 -9.22 -4.15 15.88
C ARG A 152 -9.47 -2.73 15.37
N GLY A 153 -10.65 -2.52 14.78
CA GLY A 153 -11.15 -1.22 14.32
C GLY A 153 -11.02 -0.98 12.81
N ASP A 154 -11.64 0.10 12.37
CA ASP A 154 -11.84 0.44 10.95
C ASP A 154 -10.53 0.70 10.19
N ASP A 155 -9.45 1.07 10.90
CA ASP A 155 -8.15 1.34 10.28
C ASP A 155 -7.32 0.07 10.02
N GLY A 156 -7.59 -1.01 10.78
CA GLY A 156 -6.99 -2.33 10.54
C GLY A 156 -7.44 -2.88 9.19
N LEU A 157 -8.74 -2.79 8.90
CA LEU A 157 -9.32 -3.20 7.62
C LEU A 157 -8.75 -2.40 6.44
N ARG A 158 -8.66 -1.07 6.57
CA ARG A 158 -8.09 -0.18 5.54
C ARG A 158 -6.66 -0.54 5.19
N SER A 159 -5.83 -0.70 6.21
CA SER A 159 -4.42 -1.01 6.03
C SER A 159 -4.24 -2.41 5.43
N SER A 160 -5.04 -3.38 5.89
CA SER A 160 -5.01 -4.76 5.38
C SER A 160 -5.42 -4.83 3.91
N LEU A 161 -6.53 -4.18 3.54
CA LEU A 161 -6.98 -4.11 2.15
C LEU A 161 -5.99 -3.38 1.26
N THR A 162 -5.31 -2.35 1.79
CA THR A 162 -4.24 -1.65 1.07
C THR A 162 -3.07 -2.58 0.75
N ILE A 163 -2.53 -3.29 1.76
CA ILE A 163 -1.45 -4.26 1.56
C ILE A 163 -1.88 -5.37 0.61
N LEU A 164 -3.07 -5.96 0.83
CA LEU A 164 -3.60 -7.03 -0.01
C LEU A 164 -3.76 -6.59 -1.46
N LEU A 165 -4.29 -5.38 -1.71
CA LEU A 165 -4.46 -4.88 -3.06
C LEU A 165 -3.12 -4.65 -3.77
N TYR A 166 -2.08 -4.20 -3.06
CA TYR A 166 -0.73 -4.14 -3.62
C TYR A 166 -0.18 -5.53 -3.97
N PHE A 167 -0.34 -6.53 -3.09
CA PHE A 167 0.08 -7.89 -3.40
C PHE A 167 -0.63 -8.43 -4.64
N LEU A 168 -1.96 -8.28 -4.70
CA LEU A 168 -2.76 -8.73 -5.84
C LEU A 168 -2.38 -8.00 -7.14
N ALA A 169 -2.17 -6.68 -7.08
CA ALA A 169 -1.72 -5.90 -8.23
C ALA A 169 -0.34 -6.38 -8.71
N PHE A 170 0.59 -6.67 -7.81
CA PHE A 170 1.93 -7.11 -8.15
C PHE A 170 2.01 -8.59 -8.58
N LEU A 171 0.96 -9.38 -8.42
CA LEU A 171 0.89 -10.68 -9.12
C LEU A 171 0.83 -10.51 -10.65
N VAL A 172 0.29 -9.39 -11.14
CA VAL A 172 -0.01 -9.16 -12.57
C VAL A 172 0.63 -7.89 -13.15
N ALA A 173 1.29 -7.07 -12.33
CA ALA A 173 1.93 -5.83 -12.76
C ALA A 173 3.32 -5.67 -12.13
N GLY A 174 4.26 -5.18 -12.95
CA GLY A 174 5.63 -4.89 -12.57
C GLY A 174 6.64 -5.71 -13.36
N ARG A 175 7.64 -5.02 -13.90
CA ARG A 175 8.75 -5.65 -14.64
C ARG A 175 9.85 -6.05 -13.66
N GLY A 176 10.81 -6.86 -14.10
CA GLY A 176 11.92 -7.31 -13.23
C GLY A 176 12.73 -6.18 -12.56
N ASN A 177 12.75 -4.98 -13.15
CA ASN A 177 13.39 -3.79 -12.57
C ASN A 177 12.47 -2.93 -11.69
N ASN A 178 11.23 -3.37 -11.42
CA ASN A 178 10.22 -2.64 -10.65
C ASN A 178 10.05 -3.15 -9.21
N ALA A 179 10.95 -4.01 -8.71
CA ALA A 179 10.89 -4.53 -7.34
C ALA A 179 10.79 -3.41 -6.28
N TYR A 180 11.42 -2.26 -6.54
CA TYR A 180 11.40 -1.09 -5.65
C TYR A 180 10.00 -0.50 -5.42
N TRP A 181 8.99 -0.87 -6.21
CA TRP A 181 7.59 -0.54 -5.95
C TRP A 181 7.07 -1.06 -4.61
N GLY A 182 7.74 -2.05 -4.01
CA GLY A 182 7.42 -2.51 -2.65
C GLY A 182 7.49 -1.43 -1.58
N MET A 183 8.25 -0.35 -1.81
CA MET A 183 8.33 0.80 -0.89
C MET A 183 6.97 1.47 -0.65
N MET A 184 6.01 1.32 -1.57
CA MET A 184 4.64 1.84 -1.44
C MET A 184 3.91 1.30 -0.20
N TYR A 185 4.14 0.03 0.15
CA TYR A 185 3.46 -0.64 1.26
C TYR A 185 4.42 -1.03 2.39
N ALA A 186 5.73 -0.89 2.20
CA ALA A 186 6.75 -1.32 3.14
C ALA A 186 6.52 -0.84 4.59
N PRO A 187 6.16 0.44 4.86
CA PRO A 187 5.94 0.86 6.23
C PRO A 187 4.71 0.18 6.88
N LEU A 188 3.71 -0.21 6.08
CA LEU A 188 2.53 -0.93 6.57
C LEU A 188 2.85 -2.39 6.88
N VAL A 189 3.71 -3.04 6.10
CA VAL A 189 4.21 -4.40 6.41
C VAL A 189 4.93 -4.42 7.75
N SER A 190 5.78 -3.44 7.99
CA SER A 190 6.49 -3.33 9.26
C SER A 190 5.56 -3.05 10.45
N LEU A 191 4.49 -2.27 10.23
CA LEU A 191 3.43 -2.10 11.23
C LEU A 191 2.68 -3.42 11.47
N GLY A 192 2.42 -4.20 10.42
CA GLY A 192 1.79 -5.51 10.50
C GLY A 192 2.59 -6.51 11.31
N LEU A 193 3.91 -6.52 11.15
CA LEU A 193 4.82 -7.35 11.93
C LEU A 193 4.69 -7.11 13.44
N LEU A 194 4.45 -5.86 13.87
CA LEU A 194 4.23 -5.53 15.28
C LEU A 194 3.00 -6.24 15.86
N TYR A 195 1.96 -6.45 15.04
CA TYR A 195 0.71 -7.08 15.43
C TYR A 195 0.62 -8.57 15.05
N ALA A 196 1.65 -9.13 14.41
CA ALA A 196 1.62 -10.50 13.91
C ALA A 196 1.46 -11.54 15.05
N ILE A 197 2.28 -11.44 16.10
CA ILE A 197 2.24 -12.37 17.23
C ILE A 197 0.89 -12.29 17.99
N PRO A 198 0.42 -11.10 18.43
CA PRO A 198 -0.90 -11.00 19.06
C PRO A 198 -2.03 -11.57 18.20
N SER A 199 -2.01 -11.30 16.89
CA SER A 199 -3.06 -11.77 15.96
C SER A 199 -3.04 -13.29 15.79
N LEU A 200 -1.86 -13.91 15.76
CA LEU A 200 -1.72 -15.37 15.74
C LEU A 200 -2.25 -16.01 17.02
N VAL A 201 -1.89 -15.46 18.18
CA VAL A 201 -2.35 -15.96 19.49
C VAL A 201 -3.88 -15.87 19.58
N ASP A 202 -4.45 -14.74 19.18
CA ASP A 202 -5.91 -14.55 19.16
C ASP A 202 -6.61 -15.51 18.18
N LEU A 203 -6.03 -15.74 17.00
CA LEU A 203 -6.56 -16.70 16.03
C LEU A 203 -6.54 -18.13 16.57
N MET A 204 -5.42 -18.56 17.18
CA MET A 204 -5.27 -19.90 17.76
C MET A 204 -6.24 -20.12 18.93
N ARG A 205 -6.37 -19.14 19.83
CA ARG A 205 -7.33 -19.19 20.95
C ARG A 205 -8.77 -19.36 20.46
N ASN A 206 -9.15 -18.62 19.43
CA ASN A 206 -10.50 -18.70 18.86
C ASN A 206 -10.76 -19.99 18.06
N ALA A 207 -9.73 -20.54 17.41
CA ALA A 207 -9.84 -21.83 16.73
C ALA A 207 -10.01 -22.99 17.73
N TRP A 208 -9.29 -22.95 18.86
CA TRP A 208 -9.40 -23.96 19.91
C TRP A 208 -10.69 -23.85 20.74
N SER A 209 -11.16 -22.64 21.03
CA SER A 209 -12.43 -22.49 21.76
C SER A 209 -13.64 -23.00 20.97
N ARG A 210 -13.64 -22.86 19.64
CA ARG A 210 -14.70 -23.38 18.76
C ARG A 210 -14.70 -24.90 18.62
N THR A 211 -13.54 -25.55 18.72
CA THR A 211 -13.43 -27.01 18.63
C THR A 211 -13.79 -27.71 19.95
N GLY A 212 -13.65 -27.04 21.09
CA GLY A 212 -14.09 -27.56 22.40
C GLY A 212 -15.61 -27.55 22.65
N VAL A 213 -16.39 -26.77 21.88
CA VAL A 213 -17.86 -26.70 22.02
C VAL A 213 -18.58 -27.79 21.23
N ALA A 214 -17.90 -28.49 20.31
CA ALA A 214 -18.51 -29.55 19.49
C ALA A 214 -18.47 -30.96 20.14
N GLY A 215 -18.11 -31.07 21.43
CA GLY A 215 -17.92 -32.36 22.11
C GLY A 215 -18.53 -32.47 23.52
N GLY A 216 -19.55 -31.67 23.84
CA GLY A 216 -20.29 -31.71 25.11
C GLY A 216 -21.75 -32.10 24.92
#